data_AF-A0A3R7F187-F1
#
_entry.id   AF-A0A3R7F187-F1
#
_cell.length_a   1.000
_cell.length_b   1.000
_cell.length_c   1.000
_cell.angle_alpha   90.00
_cell.angle_beta   90.00
_cell.angle_gamma   90.00
#
_symmetry.space_group_name_H-M   'P 1'
#
loop_
_entity.id
_entity.type
_entity.pdbx_description
1 polymer ?
#
loop_
_entity_poly.entity_id
_entity_poly.type
_entity_poly.pdbx_seq_one_letter_code
_entity_poly.pdbx_strand_id
1 'polypeptide(L)'
;AVLVEKEWCSFGHQFGLRCGHARSDVSNDQRSPIFLLWLDCIHQLLRQFETEFEFASTLLLFLADHVYSCKYGNFMFDCEKARVDCFDKYAATNVWCDVQSKRDTFANPRFSPERTVLAPSTAWKNIVLWKAYFARFDPTFVPPVECVQFYS
;
A
#
# COMPACT_ATOMS: atom_id res chain seq x y z
N ALA A 1 -1.76 -10.28 2.08
CA ALA A 1 -2.44 -10.64 0.81
C ALA A 1 -3.94 -10.86 1.00
N VAL A 2 -4.38 -11.94 1.66
CA VAL A 2 -5.81 -12.34 1.73
C VAL A 2 -6.74 -11.23 2.24
N LEU A 3 -6.35 -10.50 3.30
CA LEU A 3 -7.16 -9.41 3.85
C LEU A 3 -7.47 -8.33 2.80
N VAL A 4 -6.48 -7.95 1.99
CA VAL A 4 -6.65 -6.92 0.94
C VAL A 4 -7.53 -7.45 -0.18
N GLU A 5 -7.24 -8.66 -0.68
CA GLU A 5 -8.04 -9.25 -1.76
C GLU A 5 -9.50 -9.42 -1.38
N LYS A 6 -9.74 -9.91 -0.17
CA LYS A 6 -11.09 -10.13 0.34
C LYS A 6 -11.77 -8.79 0.62
N GLU A 7 -11.33 -8.06 1.63
CA GLU A 7 -12.05 -6.93 2.21
C GLU A 7 -12.04 -5.67 1.34
N TRP A 8 -11.04 -5.52 0.46
CA TRP A 8 -10.95 -4.35 -0.42
C TRP A 8 -11.33 -4.67 -1.85
N CYS A 9 -10.69 -5.66 -2.46
CA CYS A 9 -10.91 -5.93 -3.88
C CYS A 9 -12.24 -6.66 -4.14
N SER A 10 -12.56 -7.69 -3.35
CA SER A 10 -13.77 -8.51 -3.58
C SER A 10 -15.03 -7.82 -3.08
N PHE A 11 -14.98 -7.19 -1.90
CA PHE A 11 -16.10 -6.39 -1.37
C PHE A 11 -16.35 -5.06 -2.11
N GLY A 12 -15.56 -4.75 -3.14
CA GLY A 12 -15.87 -3.69 -4.11
C GLY A 12 -15.45 -2.29 -3.68
N HIS A 13 -14.29 -2.15 -3.04
CA HIS A 13 -13.69 -0.83 -2.89
C HIS A 13 -13.42 -0.21 -4.27
N GLN A 14 -13.86 1.03 -4.45
CA GLN A 14 -13.85 1.71 -5.75
C GLN A 14 -12.47 2.27 -6.10
N PHE A 15 -11.44 1.44 -6.25
CA PHE A 15 -10.06 1.90 -6.44
C PHE A 15 -9.90 2.82 -7.66
N GLY A 16 -10.49 2.46 -8.80
CA GLY A 16 -10.42 3.26 -10.03
C GLY A 16 -10.96 4.67 -9.85
N LEU A 17 -12.10 4.80 -9.17
CA LEU A 17 -12.72 6.08 -8.84
C LEU A 17 -11.93 6.86 -7.79
N ARG A 18 -11.59 6.22 -6.66
CA ARG A 18 -10.97 6.90 -5.50
C ARG A 18 -9.54 7.34 -5.80
N CYS A 19 -8.80 6.55 -6.57
CA CYS A 19 -7.43 6.87 -6.99
C CYS A 19 -7.37 7.67 -8.30
N GLY A 20 -8.49 7.80 -9.03
CA GLY A 20 -8.57 8.56 -10.27
C GLY A 20 -7.84 7.91 -11.46
N HIS A 21 -7.80 6.58 -11.52
CA HIS A 21 -7.13 5.85 -12.58
C HIS A 21 -7.75 6.11 -13.95
N ALA A 22 -6.90 6.43 -14.94
CA ALA A 22 -7.30 6.74 -16.32
C ALA A 22 -8.39 7.83 -16.44
N ARG A 23 -8.49 8.73 -15.45
CA ARG A 23 -9.42 9.86 -15.44
C ARG A 23 -8.66 11.17 -15.48
N SER A 24 -8.93 11.99 -16.49
CA SER A 24 -8.37 13.34 -16.64
C SER A 24 -9.01 14.37 -15.69
N ASP A 25 -10.18 14.06 -15.14
CA ASP A 25 -10.88 14.92 -14.19
C ASP A 25 -10.21 14.88 -12.81
N VAL A 26 -9.30 15.83 -12.58
CA VAL A 26 -8.60 16.02 -11.30
C VAL A 26 -9.51 16.64 -10.24
N SER A 27 -10.55 17.38 -10.65
CA SER A 27 -11.54 18.02 -9.77
C SER A 27 -12.61 17.07 -9.25
N ASN A 28 -12.49 15.78 -9.51
CA ASN A 28 -13.49 14.82 -9.08
C ASN A 28 -13.54 14.70 -7.55
N ASP A 29 -14.60 15.22 -6.94
CA ASP A 29 -14.82 15.21 -5.49
C ASP A 29 -14.94 13.80 -4.88
N GLN A 30 -15.07 12.77 -5.72
CA GLN A 30 -15.07 11.38 -5.26
C GLN A 30 -13.65 10.83 -5.04
N ARG A 31 -12.59 11.50 -5.52
CA ARG A 31 -11.20 11.09 -5.23
C ARG A 31 -10.93 11.21 -3.73
N SER A 32 -10.39 10.15 -3.14
CA SER A 32 -10.09 10.14 -1.70
C SER A 32 -9.06 9.05 -1.38
N PRO A 33 -8.05 9.33 -0.54
CA PRO A 33 -6.95 8.40 -0.24
C PRO A 33 -7.33 7.30 0.77
N ILE A 34 -8.51 6.69 0.62
CA ILE A 34 -9.09 5.79 1.64
C ILE A 34 -8.19 4.58 1.93
N PHE A 35 -7.73 3.90 0.89
CA PHE A 35 -6.82 2.76 1.05
C PHE A 35 -5.45 3.18 1.61
N LEU A 36 -4.94 4.34 1.20
CA LEU A 36 -3.68 4.88 1.72
C LEU A 36 -3.79 5.23 3.21
N LEU A 37 -4.90 5.81 3.66
CA LEU A 37 -5.15 6.09 5.07
C LEU A 37 -5.27 4.79 5.89
N TRP A 38 -5.83 3.74 5.31
CA TRP A 38 -5.83 2.42 5.94
C TRP A 38 -4.41 1.84 6.06
N LEU A 39 -3.55 2.00 5.04
CA LEU A 39 -2.13 1.63 5.15
C LEU A 39 -1.39 2.45 6.21
N ASP A 40 -1.69 3.74 6.35
CA ASP A 40 -1.13 4.57 7.43
C ASP A 40 -1.55 4.04 8.82
N CYS A 41 -2.80 3.61 8.97
CA CYS A 41 -3.26 2.96 10.20
C CYS A 41 -2.46 1.68 10.49
N ILE A 42 -2.18 0.85 9.49
CA ILE A 42 -1.31 -0.33 9.66
C ILE A 42 0.12 0.08 10.01
N HIS A 43 0.63 1.17 9.44
CA HIS A 43 1.93 1.71 9.84
C HIS A 43 1.97 2.08 11.32
N GLN A 44 0.91 2.70 11.86
CA GLN A 44 0.81 2.97 13.30
C GLN A 44 0.84 1.67 14.13
N LEU A 45 0.18 0.61 13.66
CA LEU A 45 0.21 -0.70 14.34
C LEU A 45 1.60 -1.35 14.29
N LEU A 46 2.27 -1.34 13.14
CA LEU A 46 3.63 -1.85 13.01
C LEU A 46 4.60 -1.15 13.97
N ARG A 47 4.42 0.16 14.17
CA ARG A 47 5.23 0.93 15.12
C ARG A 47 4.94 0.59 16.57
N GLN A 48 3.68 0.38 16.93
CA GLN A 48 3.30 0.07 18.32
C GLN A 48 3.57 -1.40 18.68
N PHE A 49 3.64 -2.29 17.69
CA PHE A 49 3.80 -3.73 17.86
C PHE A 49 4.86 -4.30 16.88
N GLU A 50 6.13 -4.01 17.14
CA GLU A 50 7.23 -4.29 16.21
C GLU A 50 7.48 -5.79 15.92
N THR A 51 6.98 -6.70 16.76
CA THR A 51 7.19 -8.16 16.65
C THR A 51 5.96 -8.93 16.18
N GLU A 52 4.79 -8.30 16.14
CA GLU A 52 3.51 -8.98 15.93
C GLU A 52 3.15 -9.20 14.45
N PHE A 53 3.83 -8.50 13.54
CA PHE A 53 3.58 -8.58 12.10
C PHE A 53 4.74 -9.24 11.36
N GLU A 54 4.42 -10.20 10.50
CA GLU A 54 5.41 -10.92 9.68
C GLU A 54 6.01 -10.03 8.60
N PHE A 55 5.31 -8.99 8.18
CA PHE A 55 5.75 -8.06 7.15
C PHE A 55 6.29 -6.76 7.75
N ALA A 56 7.25 -6.16 7.05
CA ALA A 56 7.88 -4.89 7.40
C ALA A 56 7.16 -3.70 6.74
N SER A 57 7.57 -2.49 7.14
CA SER A 57 7.07 -1.23 6.57
C SER A 57 7.34 -1.08 5.07
N THR A 58 8.36 -1.78 4.55
CA THR A 58 8.68 -1.85 3.11
C THR A 58 7.51 -2.38 2.27
N LEU A 59 6.73 -3.32 2.80
CA LEU A 59 5.54 -3.83 2.11
C LEU A 59 4.46 -2.75 2.02
N LEU A 60 4.25 -1.97 3.09
CA LEU A 60 3.26 -0.90 3.08
C LEU A 60 3.64 0.20 2.08
N LEU A 61 4.92 0.58 2.02
CA LEU A 61 5.42 1.55 1.03
C LEU A 61 5.21 1.04 -0.40
N PHE A 62 5.54 -0.23 -0.65
CA PHE A 62 5.36 -0.87 -1.94
C PHE A 62 3.88 -0.88 -2.38
N LEU A 63 2.96 -1.23 -1.47
CA LEU A 63 1.53 -1.19 -1.76
C LEU A 63 1.04 0.24 -1.99
N ALA A 64 1.49 1.20 -1.19
CA ALA A 64 1.10 2.60 -1.31
C ALA A 64 1.50 3.19 -2.68
N ASP A 65 2.69 2.85 -3.19
CA ASP A 65 3.12 3.25 -4.53
C ASP A 65 2.28 2.59 -5.63
N HIS A 66 2.01 1.30 -5.48
CA HIS A 66 1.38 0.52 -6.53
C HIS A 66 -0.14 0.59 -6.57
N VAL A 67 -0.75 1.19 -5.56
CA VAL A 67 -2.15 1.62 -5.60
C VAL A 67 -2.35 2.76 -6.60
N TYR A 68 -1.34 3.60 -6.84
CA TYR A 68 -1.43 4.71 -7.81
C TYR A 68 -0.77 4.41 -9.16
N SER A 69 0.11 3.40 -9.22
CA SER A 69 0.93 3.16 -10.42
C SER A 69 0.20 2.47 -11.58
N CYS A 70 -1.02 1.95 -11.37
CA CYS A 70 -1.76 1.13 -12.34
C CYS A 70 -0.95 -0.06 -12.92
N LYS A 71 0.09 -0.54 -12.21
CA LYS A 71 0.94 -1.64 -12.70
C LYS A 71 0.26 -2.99 -12.54
N TYR A 72 -0.47 -3.18 -11.45
CA TYR A 72 -1.12 -4.45 -11.11
C TYR A 72 -2.62 -4.35 -11.20
N GLY A 73 -3.25 -5.45 -11.62
CA GLY A 73 -4.68 -5.54 -11.81
C GLY A 73 -5.50 -5.39 -10.53
N ASN A 74 -4.89 -5.65 -9.37
CA ASN A 74 -5.57 -5.71 -8.07
C ASN A 74 -6.30 -4.41 -7.71
N PHE A 75 -5.75 -3.26 -8.10
CA PHE A 75 -6.23 -1.93 -7.70
C PHE A 75 -6.78 -1.10 -8.86
N MET A 76 -7.02 -1.69 -10.04
CA MET A 76 -7.44 -0.91 -11.22
C MET A 76 -8.94 -0.61 -11.27
N PHE A 77 -9.78 -1.48 -10.71
CA PHE A 77 -11.23 -1.49 -10.95
C PHE A 77 -12.04 -1.15 -9.70
N ASP A 78 -13.31 -0.79 -9.92
CA ASP A 78 -14.20 -0.37 -8.85
C ASP A 78 -15.01 -1.51 -8.21
N CYS A 79 -15.04 -2.68 -8.86
CA CYS A 79 -15.72 -3.86 -8.34
C CYS A 79 -15.11 -5.14 -8.91
N GLU A 80 -15.36 -6.26 -8.22
CA GLU A 80 -14.88 -7.58 -8.63
C GLU A 80 -15.39 -7.99 -10.01
N LYS A 81 -16.67 -7.72 -10.32
CA LYS A 81 -17.25 -8.05 -11.63
C LYS A 81 -16.45 -7.43 -12.78
N ALA A 82 -16.17 -6.12 -12.71
CA ALA A 82 -15.41 -5.43 -13.76
C ALA A 82 -13.98 -5.97 -13.89
N ARG A 83 -13.37 -6.36 -12.76
CA ARG A 83 -12.04 -6.98 -12.71
C ARG A 83 -12.03 -8.34 -13.42
N VAL A 84 -12.99 -9.23 -13.11
CA VAL A 84 -13.11 -10.56 -13.73
C VAL A 84 -13.40 -10.43 -15.23
N ASP A 85 -14.38 -9.61 -15.61
CA ASP A 85 -14.75 -9.40 -17.02
C ASP A 85 -13.56 -8.88 -17.87
N CYS A 86 -12.63 -8.16 -17.25
CA CYS A 86 -11.40 -7.69 -17.89
C CYS A 86 -10.34 -8.78 -17.96
N PHE A 87 -10.10 -9.51 -16.87
CA PHE A 87 -9.05 -10.54 -16.82
C PHE A 87 -9.36 -11.80 -17.64
N ASP A 88 -10.64 -12.04 -17.94
CA ASP A 88 -11.05 -13.05 -18.92
C ASP A 88 -10.55 -12.73 -20.34
N LYS A 89 -10.27 -11.45 -20.63
CA LYS A 89 -9.84 -10.96 -21.96
C LYS A 89 -8.38 -10.56 -22.01
N TYR A 90 -7.85 -10.04 -20.91
CA TYR A 90 -6.51 -9.46 -20.84
C TYR A 90 -5.77 -9.98 -19.61
N ALA A 91 -4.59 -10.54 -19.83
CA ALA A 91 -3.74 -10.94 -18.71
C ALA A 91 -3.32 -9.71 -17.90
N ALA A 92 -3.40 -9.81 -16.57
CA ALA A 92 -2.96 -8.77 -15.67
C ALA A 92 -2.02 -9.33 -14.60
N THR A 93 -1.03 -8.53 -14.24
CA THR A 93 -0.07 -8.89 -13.20
C THR A 93 -0.70 -8.73 -11.82
N ASN A 94 -0.43 -9.68 -10.93
CA ASN A 94 -0.89 -9.62 -9.55
C ASN A 94 0.24 -9.11 -8.64
N VAL A 95 -0.05 -8.07 -7.83
CA VAL A 95 0.91 -7.47 -6.89
C VAL A 95 1.53 -8.50 -5.94
N TRP A 96 0.76 -9.52 -5.55
CA TRP A 96 1.23 -10.55 -4.61
C TRP A 96 2.26 -11.49 -5.23
N CYS A 97 2.29 -11.65 -6.56
CA CYS A 97 3.34 -12.41 -7.23
C CYS A 97 4.70 -11.74 -7.03
N ASP A 98 4.78 -10.43 -7.23
CA ASP A 98 6.00 -9.65 -7.01
C ASP A 98 6.40 -9.65 -5.52
N VAL A 99 5.42 -9.49 -4.62
CA VAL A 99 5.65 -9.57 -3.16
C VAL A 99 6.22 -10.92 -2.76
N GLN A 100 5.66 -12.02 -3.29
CA GLN A 100 6.13 -13.37 -2.99
C GLN A 100 7.53 -13.62 -3.55
N SER A 101 7.82 -13.12 -4.75
CA SER A 101 9.14 -13.26 -5.37
C SER A 101 10.26 -12.55 -4.61
N LYS A 102 9.92 -11.49 -3.87
CA LYS A 102 10.85 -10.65 -3.08
C LYS A 102 10.53 -10.70 -1.59
N ARG A 103 10.07 -11.86 -1.10
CA ARG A 103 9.57 -12.02 0.28
C ARG A 103 10.57 -11.51 1.32
N ASP A 104 11.86 -11.77 1.14
CA ASP A 104 12.91 -11.37 2.09
C ASP A 104 13.02 -9.85 2.24
N THR A 105 12.67 -9.07 1.21
CA THR A 105 12.63 -7.59 1.27
C THR A 105 11.45 -7.07 2.10
N PHE A 106 10.39 -7.87 2.18
CA PHE A 106 9.13 -7.49 2.82
C PHE A 106 8.92 -8.15 4.18
N ALA A 107 9.75 -9.13 4.55
CA ALA A 107 9.67 -9.82 5.81
C ALA A 107 10.25 -8.98 6.96
N ASN A 108 9.62 -9.05 8.12
CA ASN A 108 10.12 -8.49 9.36
C ASN A 108 11.03 -9.52 10.05
N PRO A 109 12.35 -9.26 10.20
CA PRO A 109 13.26 -10.20 10.85
C PRO A 109 13.00 -10.35 12.35
N ARG A 110 12.25 -9.42 12.96
CA ARG A 110 11.90 -9.43 14.39
C ARG A 110 10.53 -10.06 14.66
N PHE A 111 9.95 -10.73 13.67
CA PHE A 111 8.66 -11.37 13.81
C PHE A 111 8.70 -12.49 14.87
N SER A 112 7.98 -12.28 15.96
CA SER A 112 7.83 -13.20 17.08
C SER A 112 6.52 -12.88 17.78
N PRO A 113 5.38 -13.31 17.23
CA PRO A 113 4.06 -12.90 17.71
C PRO A 113 3.68 -13.63 19.00
N GLU A 114 3.12 -12.89 19.96
CA GLU A 114 2.59 -13.44 21.21
C GLU A 114 1.17 -14.01 21.04
N ARG A 115 0.55 -13.81 19.87
CA ARG A 115 -0.81 -14.29 19.51
C ARG A 115 -1.91 -13.79 20.43
N THR A 116 -1.75 -12.57 20.94
CA THR A 116 -2.75 -11.88 21.76
C THR A 116 -3.54 -10.87 20.92
N VAL A 117 -4.65 -10.38 21.47
CA VAL A 117 -5.41 -9.29 20.84
C VAL A 117 -4.63 -7.99 21.00
N LEU A 118 -4.28 -7.35 19.88
CA LEU A 118 -3.58 -6.07 19.89
C LEU A 118 -4.53 -4.93 20.28
N ALA A 119 -4.14 -4.16 21.30
CA ALA A 119 -4.86 -2.99 21.76
C ALA A 119 -4.00 -1.73 21.56
N PRO A 120 -4.00 -1.11 20.36
CA PRO A 120 -3.19 0.07 20.08
C PRO A 120 -3.65 1.29 20.89
N SER A 121 -2.69 2.14 21.25
CA SER A 121 -3.00 3.48 21.73
C SER A 121 -3.48 4.36 20.59
N THR A 122 -4.64 4.98 20.78
CA THR A 122 -5.25 5.96 19.87
C THR A 122 -5.01 7.41 20.32
N ALA A 123 -4.20 7.61 21.36
CA ALA A 123 -3.86 8.95 21.83
C ALA A 123 -3.07 9.70 20.74
N TRP A 124 -3.44 10.95 20.44
CA TRP A 124 -2.81 11.76 19.40
C TRP A 124 -1.28 11.86 19.55
N LYS A 125 -0.77 11.86 20.78
CA LYS A 125 0.66 11.86 21.10
C LYS A 125 1.43 10.60 20.64
N ASN A 126 0.72 9.49 20.42
CA ASN A 126 1.29 8.22 19.99
C ASN A 126 1.14 7.99 18.47
N ILE A 127 0.30 8.79 17.81
CA ILE A 127 0.15 8.82 16.37
C ILE A 127 1.27 9.69 15.80
N VAL A 128 2.05 9.14 14.87
CA VAL A 128 3.14 9.88 14.23
C VAL A 128 2.93 9.94 12.73
N LEU A 129 3.44 10.99 12.10
CA LEU A 129 3.48 11.06 10.64
C LEU A 129 4.30 9.91 10.07
N TRP A 130 3.76 9.19 9.09
CA TRP A 130 4.50 8.19 8.32
C TRP A 130 5.50 8.85 7.37
N LYS A 131 6.61 9.34 7.94
CA LYS A 131 7.64 10.12 7.23
C LYS A 131 8.21 9.39 6.02
N ALA A 132 8.40 8.08 6.13
CA ALA A 132 8.94 7.26 5.04
C ALA A 132 8.05 7.26 3.78
N TYR A 133 6.77 7.61 3.90
CA TYR A 133 5.87 7.81 2.77
C TYR A 133 5.65 9.30 2.48
N PHE A 134 5.18 10.07 3.46
CA PHE A 134 4.74 11.45 3.24
C PHE A 134 5.88 12.48 3.14
N ALA A 135 7.07 12.18 3.68
CA ALA A 135 8.24 13.06 3.65
C ALA A 135 9.40 12.45 2.83
N ARG A 136 9.12 11.44 2.00
CA ARG A 136 10.15 10.67 1.28
C ARG A 136 10.91 11.44 0.20
N PHE A 137 10.38 12.58 -0.23
CA PHE A 137 11.01 13.47 -1.20
C PHE A 137 11.55 14.75 -0.55
N ASP A 138 11.42 14.86 0.77
CA ASP A 138 11.95 16.01 1.51
C ASP A 138 13.45 15.79 1.75
N PRO A 139 14.33 16.62 1.16
CA PRO A 139 15.78 16.48 1.28
C PRO A 139 16.28 16.70 2.72
N THR A 140 15.47 17.28 3.60
CA THR A 140 15.80 17.41 5.02
C THR A 140 15.61 16.11 5.80
N PHE A 141 14.85 15.15 5.26
CA PHE A 141 14.56 13.86 5.88
C PHE A 141 15.17 12.66 5.14
N VAL A 142 15.50 12.79 3.85
CA VAL A 142 16.14 11.76 3.04
C VAL A 142 17.46 12.31 2.49
N PRO A 143 18.63 11.74 2.82
CA PRO A 143 19.89 12.17 2.23
C PRO A 143 19.81 12.01 0.70
N PRO A 144 20.30 12.99 -0.08
CA PRO A 144 20.21 12.96 -1.53
C PRO A 144 20.86 11.68 -2.07
N VAL A 145 20.11 10.92 -2.87
CA VAL A 145 20.68 9.81 -3.65
C VAL A 145 21.67 10.44 -4.62
N GLU A 146 22.93 9.97 -4.63
CA GLU A 146 23.92 10.44 -5.60
C GLU A 146 23.35 10.27 -7.00
N CYS A 147 23.23 11.38 -7.73
CA CYS A 147 22.73 11.40 -9.09
C CYS A 147 23.77 10.70 -9.98
N VAL A 148 23.63 9.39 -10.20
CA VAL A 148 24.45 8.69 -11.19
C VAL A 148 23.97 9.14 -12.56
N GLN A 149 24.68 10.11 -13.13
CA GLN A 149 24.45 10.62 -14.48
C GLN A 149 24.59 9.48 -15.49
N PHE A 150 23.48 8.99 -16.02
CA PHE A 150 23.49 8.13 -17.20
C PHE A 150 22.61 8.73 -18.29
N TYR A 151 23.15 9.73 -18.98
CA TYR A 151 22.85 9.97 -20.40
C TYR A 151 24.12 10.53 -21.06
N SER A 152 24.72 9.72 -21.92
CA SER A 152 25.70 10.12 -22.95
C SER A 152 25.02 10.01 -24.31
#